data_AF-T1H3Q9-F1
#
_entry.id   AF-T1H3Q9-F1
#
_cell.length_a   1.000
_cell.length_b   1.000
_cell.length_c   1.000
_cell.angle_alpha   90.00
_cell.angle_beta   90.00
_cell.angle_gamma   90.00
#
_symmetry.space_group_name_H-M   'P 1'
#
loop_
_entity.id
_entity.type
_entity.pdbx_description
1 polymer ?
#
loop_
_entity_poly.entity_id
_entity_poly.type
_entity_poly.pdbx_seq_one_letter_code
_entity_poly.pdbx_strand_id
1 'polypeptide(L)'
;MVAHLDKVSGYIQEQLELHNLSSRANVVHLSDHGMAGVKPPGFINLTDIVAPFQYDYYGSSPVLQIVPKDLSQTDAIYKKLVEASSTLKNFKESILPRWHMYNEQRFGPILVVAEDNYAFDDMYIFAEAYKKKLNVSFTNDSQYGVHGYDNEDELMHALFMAKGVDFKTSSKIGVFESVELLEFFAKILHVNT
;
A
#
# COMPACT_ATOMS: atom_id res chain seq x y z
N MET A 1 17.50 3.24 -7.87
CA MET A 1 17.11 2.37 -6.74
C MET A 1 17.12 0.89 -7.13
N VAL A 2 16.34 0.45 -8.13
CA VAL A 2 16.26 -0.97 -8.54
C VAL A 2 17.64 -1.59 -8.85
N ALA A 3 18.46 -0.93 -9.68
CA ALA A 3 19.82 -1.40 -9.98
C ALA A 3 20.77 -1.45 -8.77
N HIS A 4 20.45 -0.76 -7.67
CA HIS A 4 21.20 -0.88 -6.43
C HIS A 4 20.74 -2.11 -5.63
N LEU A 5 19.43 -2.35 -5.53
CA LEU A 5 18.89 -3.55 -4.87
C LEU A 5 19.28 -4.84 -5.60
N ASP A 6 19.38 -4.80 -6.92
CA ASP A 6 19.92 -5.89 -7.74
C ASP A 6 21.37 -6.22 -7.35
N LYS A 7 22.23 -5.20 -7.22
CA LYS A 7 23.62 -5.38 -6.74
C LYS A 7 23.68 -5.95 -5.33
N VAL A 8 22.77 -5.54 -4.44
CA VAL A 8 22.68 -6.11 -3.09
C VAL A 8 22.28 -7.59 -3.14
N SER A 9 21.34 -7.94 -4.02
CA SER A 9 20.93 -9.34 -4.23
C SER A 9 22.11 -10.18 -4.76
N GLY A 10 22.83 -9.67 -5.76
CA GLY A 10 24.06 -10.29 -6.25
C GLY A 10 25.12 -10.47 -5.17
N TYR A 11 25.34 -9.45 -4.34
CA TYR A 11 26.26 -9.52 -3.21
C TYR A 11 25.87 -10.63 -2.22
N ILE A 12 24.59 -10.79 -1.89
CA ILE A 12 24.11 -11.89 -1.04
C ILE A 12 24.48 -13.25 -1.66
N GLN A 13 24.26 -13.42 -2.97
CA GLN A 13 24.66 -14.66 -3.66
C GLN A 13 26.17 -14.90 -3.60
N GLU A 14 26.98 -13.88 -3.87
CA GLU A 14 28.45 -13.98 -3.81
C GLU A 14 28.92 -14.39 -2.40
N GLN A 15 28.35 -13.81 -1.35
CA GLN A 15 28.71 -14.17 0.02
C GLN A 15 28.31 -15.61 0.37
N LEU A 16 27.16 -16.09 -0.10
CA LEU A 16 26.76 -17.49 0.10
C LEU A 16 27.75 -18.45 -0.55
N GLU A 17 28.25 -18.13 -1.74
CA GLU A 17 29.26 -18.94 -2.43
C GLU A 17 30.60 -18.92 -1.68
N LEU A 18 31.11 -17.73 -1.33
CA LEU A 18 32.37 -17.56 -0.61
C LEU A 18 32.40 -18.30 0.74
N HIS A 19 31.23 -18.43 1.40
CA HIS A 19 31.11 -19.11 2.68
C HIS A 19 30.63 -20.56 2.58
N ASN A 20 30.57 -21.15 1.38
CA ASN A 20 30.10 -22.53 1.15
C ASN A 20 28.67 -22.79 1.68
N LEU A 21 27.78 -21.80 1.55
CA LEU A 21 26.39 -21.86 1.99
C LEU A 21 25.40 -22.02 0.83
N SER A 22 25.84 -21.95 -0.43
CA SER A 22 24.94 -22.03 -1.61
C SER A 22 24.09 -23.30 -1.67
N SER A 23 24.55 -24.41 -1.09
CA SER A 23 23.82 -25.68 -0.99
C SER A 23 23.21 -25.94 0.40
N ARG A 24 23.17 -24.92 1.27
CA ARG A 24 22.72 -25.06 2.67
C ARG A 24 21.79 -23.95 3.12
N ALA A 25 21.60 -22.92 2.31
CA ALA A 25 20.74 -21.80 2.61
C ALA A 25 19.63 -21.69 1.56
N ASN A 26 18.44 -21.32 2.04
CA ASN A 26 17.34 -20.85 1.21
C ASN A 26 17.27 -19.33 1.33
N VAL A 27 17.24 -18.64 0.20
CA VAL A 27 17.09 -17.20 0.11
C VAL A 27 15.72 -16.90 -0.49
N VAL A 28 14.95 -16.05 0.19
CA VAL A 28 13.64 -15.59 -0.27
C VAL A 28 13.66 -14.07 -0.29
N HIS A 29 13.46 -13.50 -1.47
CA HIS A 29 13.28 -12.07 -1.68
C HIS A 29 11.79 -11.76 -1.71
N LEU A 30 11.36 -10.83 -0.86
CA LEU A 30 9.98 -10.42 -0.69
C LEU A 30 9.86 -8.90 -0.83
N SER A 31 8.63 -8.44 -1.08
CA SER A 31 8.17 -7.09 -0.80
C SER A 31 6.92 -7.17 0.08
N ASP A 32 6.55 -6.06 0.70
CA ASP A 32 5.27 -5.91 1.39
C ASP A 32 4.13 -5.57 0.42
N HIS A 33 4.40 -4.67 -0.53
CA HIS A 33 3.46 -4.26 -1.57
C HIS A 33 4.20 -3.75 -2.82
N GLY A 34 3.42 -3.41 -3.85
CA GLY A 34 3.88 -2.67 -5.02
C GLY A 34 3.76 -1.15 -4.86
N MET A 35 3.57 -0.43 -5.97
CA MET A 35 3.52 1.04 -5.99
C MET A 35 2.78 1.54 -7.22
N ALA A 36 1.87 2.50 -7.04
CA ALA A 36 1.22 3.23 -8.11
C ALA A 36 1.69 4.69 -8.16
N GLY A 37 1.61 5.29 -9.34
CA GLY A 37 2.01 6.67 -9.55
C GLY A 37 0.82 7.62 -9.62
N VAL A 38 0.82 8.68 -8.81
CA VAL A 38 -0.25 9.69 -8.79
C VAL A 38 0.33 11.07 -9.07
N LYS A 39 -0.41 11.91 -9.78
CA LYS A 39 -0.08 13.32 -10.01
C LYS A 39 -1.04 14.24 -9.26
N PRO A 40 -0.64 15.48 -8.90
CA PRO A 40 -1.49 16.42 -8.15
C PRO A 40 -2.90 16.67 -8.71
N PRO A 41 -3.15 16.66 -10.04
CA PRO A 41 -4.52 16.75 -10.57
C PRO A 41 -5.45 15.59 -10.15
N GLY A 42 -4.89 14.47 -9.69
CA GLY A 42 -5.61 13.34 -9.13
C GLY A 42 -5.79 13.41 -7.60
N PHE A 43 -5.42 14.52 -6.96
CA PHE A 43 -5.65 14.69 -5.52
C PHE A 43 -7.09 15.16 -5.27
N ILE A 44 -7.83 14.37 -4.50
CA ILE A 44 -9.22 14.58 -4.16
C ILE A 44 -9.27 15.48 -2.93
N ASN A 45 -9.93 16.64 -3.07
CA ASN A 45 -10.18 17.54 -1.96
C ASN A 45 -11.37 17.03 -1.12
N LEU A 46 -11.08 16.27 -0.07
CA LEU A 46 -12.10 15.76 0.85
C LEU A 46 -12.75 16.89 1.64
N THR A 47 -11.97 17.91 1.98
CA THR A 47 -12.45 19.06 2.77
C THR A 47 -13.62 19.74 2.08
N ASP A 48 -13.52 19.97 0.77
CA ASP A 48 -14.59 20.59 -0.02
C ASP A 48 -15.82 19.68 -0.15
N ILE A 49 -15.62 18.37 -0.29
CA ILE A 49 -16.71 17.38 -0.42
C ILE A 49 -17.56 17.35 0.86
N VAL A 50 -16.92 17.35 2.04
CA VAL A 50 -17.63 17.21 3.33
C VAL A 50 -17.95 18.55 4.00
N ALA A 51 -17.58 19.68 3.42
CA ALA A 51 -17.93 21.00 3.96
C ALA A 51 -19.45 21.13 4.19
N PRO A 52 -19.94 21.76 5.28
CA PRO A 52 -19.17 22.54 6.26
C PRO A 52 -18.75 21.72 7.50
N PHE A 53 -18.78 20.38 7.44
CA PHE A 53 -18.51 19.56 8.62
C PHE A 53 -17.04 19.61 9.02
N GLN A 54 -16.80 19.59 10.34
CA GLN A 54 -15.45 19.51 10.90
C GLN A 54 -15.11 18.06 11.27
N TYR A 55 -13.91 17.64 10.93
CA TYR A 55 -13.43 16.28 11.15
C TYR A 55 -11.92 16.26 11.42
N ASP A 56 -11.46 15.21 12.07
CA ASP A 56 -10.07 14.75 11.99
C ASP A 56 -9.98 13.62 10.96
N TYR A 57 -8.80 13.43 10.38
CA TYR A 57 -8.51 12.23 9.60
C TYR A 57 -7.30 11.48 10.15
N TYR A 58 -7.30 10.16 9.96
CA TYR A 58 -6.20 9.27 10.34
C TYR A 58 -5.83 8.36 9.18
N GLY A 59 -4.55 7.99 9.10
CA GLY A 59 -3.99 7.29 7.95
C GLY A 59 -3.29 8.24 6.99
N SER A 60 -3.02 7.75 5.78
CA SER A 60 -2.45 8.51 4.68
C SER A 60 -3.05 8.01 3.37
N SER A 61 -3.05 8.86 2.36
CA SER A 61 -3.40 8.45 1.00
C SER A 61 -2.74 7.12 0.60
N PRO A 62 -3.50 6.21 -0.01
CA PRO A 62 -4.83 6.40 -0.59
C PRO A 62 -5.98 6.00 0.34
N VAL A 63 -5.73 5.75 1.63
CA VAL A 63 -6.73 5.27 2.59
C VAL A 63 -6.79 6.19 3.79
N LEU A 64 -7.91 6.91 3.94
CA LEU A 64 -8.13 7.80 5.06
C LEU A 64 -9.34 7.37 5.88
N GLN A 65 -9.21 7.50 7.20
CA GLN A 65 -10.30 7.33 8.15
C GLN A 65 -10.79 8.72 8.55
N ILE A 66 -12.04 9.03 8.28
CA ILE A 66 -12.67 10.31 8.62
C ILE A 66 -13.38 10.15 9.96
N VAL A 67 -13.00 10.99 10.94
CA VAL A 67 -13.57 11.01 12.30
C VAL A 67 -14.20 12.39 12.54
N PRO A 68 -15.53 12.51 12.48
CA PRO A 68 -16.21 13.78 12.73
C PRO A 68 -15.90 14.33 14.13
N LYS A 69 -15.73 15.66 14.24
CA LYS A 69 -15.58 16.32 15.56
C LYS A 69 -16.83 16.17 16.41
N ASP A 70 -17.99 16.14 15.77
CA ASP A 70 -19.30 15.82 16.34
C ASP A 70 -19.79 14.51 15.72
N LEU A 71 -19.72 13.42 16.48
CA LEU A 71 -20.08 12.08 16.00
C LEU A 71 -21.56 11.97 15.58
N SER A 72 -22.44 12.88 16.01
CA SER A 72 -23.83 12.91 15.53
C SER A 72 -23.95 13.28 14.04
N GLN A 73 -22.88 13.83 13.44
CA GLN A 73 -22.83 14.24 12.04
C GLN A 73 -22.30 13.14 11.11
N THR A 74 -21.93 11.96 11.65
CA THR A 74 -21.35 10.84 10.89
C THR A 74 -22.20 10.48 9.66
N ASP A 75 -23.51 10.27 9.84
CA ASP A 75 -24.40 9.87 8.75
C ASP A 75 -24.51 10.95 7.66
N ALA A 76 -24.48 12.22 8.05
CA ALA A 76 -24.56 13.34 7.12
C ALA A 76 -23.27 13.47 6.28
N ILE A 77 -22.11 13.25 6.90
CA ILE A 77 -20.81 13.21 6.21
C ILE A 77 -20.76 12.01 5.26
N TYR A 78 -21.14 10.83 5.76
CA TYR A 78 -21.18 9.60 4.96
C TYR A 78 -22.05 9.77 3.72
N LYS A 79 -23.26 10.34 3.86
CA LYS A 79 -24.15 10.59 2.73
C LYS A 79 -23.52 11.50 1.67
N LYS A 80 -22.81 12.56 2.07
CA LYS A 80 -22.10 13.43 1.11
C LYS A 80 -21.00 12.68 0.36
N LEU A 81 -20.27 11.82 1.06
CA LEU A 81 -19.23 10.99 0.45
C LEU A 81 -19.81 10.02 -0.57
N VAL A 82 -20.93 9.34 -0.25
CA VAL A 82 -21.66 8.46 -1.19
C VAL A 82 -22.14 9.22 -2.43
N GLU A 83 -22.73 10.41 -2.25
CA GLU A 83 -23.18 11.25 -3.36
C GLU A 83 -22.00 11.67 -4.27
N ALA A 84 -20.87 12.07 -3.66
CA ALA A 84 -19.68 12.46 -4.38
C ALA A 84 -19.01 11.27 -5.10
N SER A 85 -18.81 10.14 -4.43
CA SER A 85 -18.16 8.95 -5.01
C SER A 85 -18.96 8.38 -6.18
N SER A 86 -20.29 8.36 -6.09
CA SER A 86 -21.15 7.89 -7.18
C SER A 86 -21.04 8.73 -8.46
N THR A 87 -20.72 10.02 -8.30
CA THR A 87 -20.58 10.97 -9.41
C THR A 87 -19.15 11.00 -9.95
N LEU A 88 -18.18 11.12 -9.04
CA LEU A 88 -16.77 11.32 -9.38
C LEU A 88 -16.05 10.02 -9.73
N LYS A 89 -16.44 8.89 -9.11
CA LYS A 89 -15.87 7.55 -9.31
C LYS A 89 -14.36 7.48 -9.15
N ASN A 90 -13.81 8.31 -8.26
CA ASN A 90 -12.38 8.42 -7.98
C ASN A 90 -12.02 8.00 -6.54
N PHE A 91 -13.02 7.66 -5.72
CA PHE A 91 -12.84 7.01 -4.42
C PHE A 91 -14.08 6.19 -4.06
N LYS A 92 -13.95 5.32 -3.06
CA LYS A 92 -15.01 4.53 -2.42
C LYS A 92 -15.07 4.86 -0.93
N GLU A 93 -16.26 4.79 -0.36
CA GLU A 93 -16.56 5.12 1.05
C GLU A 93 -16.88 3.87 1.90
N SER A 94 -16.24 2.73 1.61
CA SER A 94 -16.51 1.50 2.35
C SER A 94 -15.31 0.55 2.41
N ILE A 95 -15.34 -0.33 3.42
CA ILE A 95 -14.43 -1.47 3.54
C ILE A 95 -15.01 -2.62 2.71
N LEU A 96 -14.25 -3.12 1.74
CA LEU A 96 -14.64 -4.33 1.03
C LEU A 96 -14.58 -5.53 1.98
N PRO A 97 -15.62 -6.40 2.04
CA PRO A 97 -15.61 -7.56 2.93
C PRO A 97 -14.37 -8.45 2.78
N ARG A 98 -13.81 -8.56 1.57
CA ARG A 98 -12.61 -9.37 1.29
C ARG A 98 -11.29 -8.78 1.81
N TRP A 99 -11.27 -7.54 2.29
CA TRP A 99 -10.07 -6.98 2.92
C TRP A 99 -9.86 -7.48 4.35
N HIS A 100 -10.84 -8.18 4.92
CA HIS A 100 -10.77 -8.73 6.27
C HIS A 100 -10.44 -7.69 7.37
N MET A 101 -10.82 -6.43 7.14
CA MET A 101 -10.57 -5.30 8.05
C MET A 101 -11.70 -5.15 9.08
N TYR A 102 -11.77 -6.04 10.08
CA TYR A 102 -12.88 -6.10 11.06
C TYR A 102 -12.57 -5.50 12.44
N ASN A 103 -11.57 -4.62 12.56
CA ASN A 103 -11.16 -4.08 13.85
C ASN A 103 -11.87 -2.77 14.22
N GLU A 104 -13.10 -2.88 14.72
CA GLU A 104 -13.94 -1.73 15.11
C GLU A 104 -13.31 -0.80 16.16
N GLN A 105 -12.30 -1.28 16.92
CA GLN A 105 -11.62 -0.44 17.92
C GLN A 105 -10.54 0.47 17.32
N ARG A 106 -10.02 0.14 16.14
CA ARG A 106 -8.93 0.86 15.47
C ARG A 106 -9.36 1.56 14.20
N PHE A 107 -10.55 1.26 13.68
CA PHE A 107 -11.12 1.93 12.53
C PHE A 107 -12.02 3.09 12.97
N GLY A 108 -11.80 4.25 12.36
CA GLY A 108 -12.70 5.39 12.43
C GLY A 108 -14.07 5.07 11.81
N PRO A 109 -15.07 5.92 12.07
CA PRO A 109 -16.46 5.64 11.71
C PRO A 109 -16.70 5.64 10.20
N ILE A 110 -15.82 6.26 9.42
CA ILE A 110 -15.90 6.33 7.96
C ILE A 110 -14.51 6.04 7.40
N LEU A 111 -14.43 5.10 6.46
CA LEU A 111 -13.23 4.84 5.66
C LEU A 111 -13.46 5.34 4.24
N VAL A 112 -12.49 6.06 3.68
CA VAL A 112 -12.44 6.40 2.26
C VAL A 112 -11.17 5.85 1.63
N VAL A 113 -11.31 5.26 0.45
CA VAL A 113 -10.22 4.66 -0.32
C VAL A 113 -10.24 5.25 -1.72
N ALA A 114 -9.18 5.95 -2.11
CA ALA A 114 -9.05 6.47 -3.46
C ALA A 114 -8.92 5.32 -4.49
N GLU A 115 -9.42 5.54 -5.69
CA GLU A 115 -9.21 4.64 -6.83
C GLU A 115 -7.79 4.83 -7.39
N ASP A 116 -7.34 3.88 -8.22
CA ASP A 116 -6.02 3.95 -8.84
C ASP A 116 -5.81 5.27 -9.60
N ASN A 117 -4.59 5.81 -9.50
CA ASN A 117 -4.21 7.15 -10.00
C ASN A 117 -4.81 8.34 -9.25
N TYR A 118 -5.54 8.12 -8.16
CA TYR A 118 -6.02 9.17 -7.26
C TYR A 118 -5.41 9.05 -5.87
N ALA A 119 -5.37 10.17 -5.17
CA ALA A 119 -5.04 10.25 -3.76
C ALA A 119 -5.89 11.37 -3.14
N PHE A 120 -5.74 11.63 -1.86
CA PHE A 120 -6.43 12.71 -1.16
C PHE A 120 -5.52 13.93 -0.95
N ASP A 121 -6.12 15.00 -0.45
CA ASP A 121 -5.50 16.32 -0.23
C ASP A 121 -4.37 16.33 0.81
N ASP A 122 -4.24 15.30 1.66
CA ASP A 122 -3.09 15.09 2.55
C ASP A 122 -1.75 15.00 1.77
N MET A 123 -1.80 14.59 0.51
CA MET A 123 -0.64 14.57 -0.38
C MET A 123 -0.01 15.95 -0.59
N TYR A 124 -0.79 17.04 -0.53
CA TYR A 124 -0.22 18.39 -0.61
C TYR A 124 0.66 18.73 0.60
N ILE A 125 0.29 18.23 1.79
CA ILE A 125 1.08 18.41 3.03
C ILE A 125 2.40 17.64 2.89
N PHE A 126 2.35 16.39 2.43
CA PHE A 126 3.56 15.61 2.19
C PHE A 126 4.45 16.22 1.11
N ALA A 127 3.88 16.70 0.00
CA ALA A 127 4.62 17.34 -1.07
C ALA A 127 5.44 18.55 -0.57
N GLU A 128 4.83 19.45 0.20
CA GLU A 128 5.55 20.61 0.76
C GLU A 128 6.63 20.19 1.78
N ALA A 129 6.39 19.15 2.58
CA ALA A 129 7.40 18.60 3.48
C ALA A 129 8.61 18.02 2.72
N TYR A 130 8.37 17.27 1.64
CA TYR A 130 9.43 16.70 0.80
C TYR A 130 10.21 17.77 0.04
N LYS A 131 9.53 18.81 -0.45
CA LYS A 131 10.14 19.94 -1.18
C LYS A 131 11.22 20.59 -0.32
N LYS A 132 10.86 20.85 0.95
CA LYS A 132 11.78 21.42 1.94
C LYS A 132 12.93 20.47 2.29
N LYS A 133 12.65 19.18 2.47
CA LYS A 133 13.66 18.19 2.89
C LYS A 133 14.67 17.85 1.79
N LEU A 134 14.21 17.71 0.55
CA LEU A 134 15.00 17.24 -0.58
C LEU A 134 15.51 18.37 -1.47
N ASN A 135 15.05 19.61 -1.24
CA ASN A 135 15.37 20.77 -2.07
C ASN A 135 15.07 20.54 -3.56
N VAL A 136 13.88 20.00 -3.84
CA VAL A 136 13.35 19.75 -5.18
C VAL A 136 12.10 20.59 -5.41
N SER A 137 11.76 20.88 -6.67
CA SER A 137 10.48 21.48 -7.01
C SER A 137 9.46 20.41 -7.38
N PHE A 138 8.21 20.63 -7.00
CA PHE A 138 7.08 19.82 -7.45
C PHE A 138 6.11 20.67 -8.27
N THR A 139 5.61 20.07 -9.35
CA THR A 139 4.62 20.66 -10.27
C THR A 139 3.42 19.75 -10.36
N ASN A 140 2.37 20.19 -11.05
CA ASN A 140 1.20 19.34 -11.34
C ASN A 140 1.54 18.12 -12.23
N ASP A 141 2.73 18.09 -12.83
CA ASP A 141 3.21 16.95 -13.62
C ASP A 141 4.12 16.02 -12.81
N SER A 142 4.51 16.40 -11.60
CA SER A 142 5.31 15.56 -10.71
C SER A 142 4.51 14.32 -10.30
N GLN A 143 5.19 13.17 -10.38
CA GLN A 143 4.60 11.88 -10.06
C GLN A 143 5.06 11.45 -8.66
N TYR A 144 4.09 11.09 -7.82
CA TYR A 144 4.28 10.60 -6.46
C TYR A 144 4.04 9.09 -6.45
N GLY A 145 4.84 8.36 -5.68
CA GLY A 145 4.58 6.96 -5.38
C GLY A 145 3.59 6.84 -4.23
N VAL A 146 2.49 6.13 -4.45
CA VAL A 146 1.46 5.85 -3.45
C VAL A 146 1.13 4.36 -3.48
N HIS A 147 0.82 3.78 -2.34
CA HIS A 147 0.47 2.35 -2.20
C HIS A 147 -0.55 2.17 -1.06
N GLY A 148 -1.21 1.02 -1.02
CA GLY A 148 -2.30 0.75 -0.07
C GLY A 148 -3.69 0.84 -0.70
N TYR A 149 -3.77 0.88 -2.03
CA TYR A 149 -5.02 0.67 -2.78
C TYR A 149 -5.53 -0.75 -2.59
N ASP A 150 -6.54 -1.10 -3.36
CA ASP A 150 -7.09 -2.44 -3.39
C ASP A 150 -6.00 -3.50 -3.66
N ASN A 151 -5.95 -4.54 -2.84
CA ASN A 151 -4.93 -5.58 -2.92
C ASN A 151 -5.06 -6.51 -4.13
N GLU A 152 -6.16 -6.41 -4.90
CA GLU A 152 -6.33 -7.08 -6.19
C GLU A 152 -5.79 -6.26 -7.38
N ASP A 153 -5.39 -4.99 -7.18
CA ASP A 153 -4.68 -4.24 -8.22
C ASP A 153 -3.28 -4.83 -8.41
N GLU A 154 -2.93 -5.15 -9.66
CA GLU A 154 -1.62 -5.67 -10.04
C GLU A 154 -0.47 -4.73 -9.63
N LEU A 155 -0.71 -3.41 -9.58
CA LEU A 155 0.29 -2.45 -9.10
C LEU A 155 0.56 -2.58 -7.60
N MET A 156 -0.35 -3.16 -6.82
CA MET A 156 -0.18 -3.41 -5.38
C MET A 156 0.47 -4.76 -5.07
N HIS A 157 0.56 -5.66 -6.06
CA HIS A 157 1.18 -6.96 -5.87
C HIS A 157 2.67 -6.86 -5.50
N ALA A 158 3.06 -7.60 -4.47
CA ALA A 158 4.43 -7.69 -4.01
C ALA A 158 5.29 -8.66 -4.84
N LEU A 159 6.60 -8.46 -4.80
CA LEU A 159 7.58 -9.39 -5.37
C LEU A 159 7.72 -10.65 -4.49
N PHE A 160 7.84 -11.81 -5.13
CA PHE A 160 8.29 -13.05 -4.50
C PHE A 160 9.32 -13.76 -5.40
N MET A 161 10.52 -14.02 -4.88
CA MET A 161 11.53 -14.87 -5.52
C MET A 161 12.21 -15.74 -4.49
N ALA A 162 12.42 -17.01 -4.80
CA ALA A 162 13.04 -17.96 -3.88
C ALA A 162 14.12 -18.78 -4.59
N LYS A 163 15.27 -18.98 -3.94
CA LYS A 163 16.39 -19.79 -4.43
C LYS A 163 17.03 -20.55 -3.28
N GLY A 164 17.27 -21.84 -3.47
CA GLY A 164 17.84 -22.71 -2.43
C GLY A 164 17.54 -24.18 -2.68
N VAL A 165 17.99 -25.03 -1.77
CA VAL A 165 17.92 -26.49 -1.89
C VAL A 165 16.51 -27.05 -1.84
N ASP A 166 15.60 -26.34 -1.17
CA ASP A 166 14.21 -26.79 -1.00
C ASP A 166 13.28 -26.31 -2.11
N PHE A 167 13.81 -25.58 -3.10
CA PHE A 167 13.03 -24.99 -4.19
C PHE A 167 13.35 -25.62 -5.54
N LYS A 168 12.31 -25.72 -6.38
CA LYS A 168 12.47 -26.12 -7.78
C LYS A 168 13.26 -25.04 -8.54
N THR A 169 14.21 -25.48 -9.36
CA THR A 169 14.96 -24.58 -10.25
C THR A 169 14.11 -24.21 -11.47
N SER A 170 14.33 -23.00 -12.01
CA SER A 170 13.72 -22.53 -13.25
C SER A 170 12.19 -22.64 -13.31
N SER A 171 11.53 -22.46 -12.17
CA SER A 171 10.07 -22.55 -12.05
C SER A 171 9.46 -21.15 -11.91
N LYS A 172 8.27 -20.97 -12.51
CA LYS A 172 7.38 -19.84 -12.25
C LYS A 172 6.11 -20.37 -11.62
N ILE A 173 5.65 -19.70 -10.58
CA ILE A 173 4.38 -20.00 -9.90
C ILE A 173 3.36 -18.91 -10.26
N GLY A 174 2.07 -19.24 -10.10
CA GLY A 174 1.01 -18.25 -10.18
C GLY A 174 1.04 -17.29 -8.99
N VAL A 175 0.16 -16.28 -9.04
CA VAL A 175 -0.08 -15.38 -7.90
C VAL A 175 -0.64 -16.19 -6.74
N PHE A 176 -0.22 -15.82 -5.52
CA PHE A 176 -0.71 -16.39 -4.27
C PHE A 176 -0.77 -15.28 -3.22
N GLU A 177 -1.51 -15.51 -2.14
CA GLU A 177 -1.69 -14.51 -1.09
C GLU A 177 -0.53 -14.52 -0.09
N SER A 178 -0.11 -13.34 0.38
CA SER A 178 1.03 -13.21 1.30
C SER A 178 0.80 -13.88 2.66
N VAL A 179 -0.46 -14.15 3.05
CA VAL A 179 -0.80 -14.89 4.27
C VAL A 179 -0.25 -16.33 4.26
N GLU A 180 -0.06 -16.92 3.07
CA GLU A 180 0.51 -18.25 2.88
C GLU A 180 2.01 -18.31 3.25
N LEU A 181 2.68 -17.16 3.38
CA LEU A 181 4.10 -17.10 3.71
C LEU A 181 4.42 -17.72 5.07
N LEU A 182 3.49 -17.65 6.03
CA LEU A 182 3.68 -18.27 7.35
C LEU A 182 3.88 -19.78 7.23
N GLU A 183 2.94 -20.47 6.56
CA GLU A 183 3.00 -21.91 6.30
C GLU A 183 4.22 -22.28 5.44
N PHE A 184 4.52 -21.46 4.44
CA PHE A 184 5.71 -21.62 3.60
C PHE A 184 7.01 -21.61 4.43
N PHE A 185 7.19 -20.62 5.31
CA PHE A 185 8.38 -20.54 6.16
C PHE A 185 8.43 -21.64 7.22
N ALA A 186 7.30 -21.97 7.84
CA ALA A 186 7.23 -23.06 8.81
C ALA A 186 7.65 -24.40 8.19
N LYS A 187 7.20 -24.66 6.95
CA LYS A 187 7.58 -25.85 6.19
C LYS A 187 9.07 -25.90 5.87
N ILE A 188 9.67 -24.79 5.44
CA ILE A 188 11.12 -24.70 5.16
C ILE A 188 11.94 -24.92 6.44
N LEU A 189 11.46 -24.40 7.57
CA LEU A 189 12.15 -24.50 8.86
C LEU A 189 11.84 -25.81 9.61
N HIS A 190 10.95 -26.65 9.08
CA HIS A 190 10.47 -27.88 9.71
C HIS A 190 9.88 -27.66 11.10
N VAL A 191 9.10 -26.59 11.25
CA VAL A 191 8.35 -26.27 12.47
C VAL A 191 6.84 -26.32 12.20
N ASN A 192 6.06 -26.47 13.27
CA ASN A 192 4.61 -26.41 13.19
C ASN A 192 4.15 -24.94 13.21
N THR A 193 3.04 -24.66 12.51
CA THR A 193 2.28 -23.41 12.61
C THR A 193 1.27 -23.42 13.75
#